data_AF-A0A8B9TUW7-F1
#
_entry.id   AF-A0A8B9TUW7-F1
#
_cell.length_a   1.000
_cell.length_b   1.000
_cell.length_c   1.000
_cell.angle_alpha   90.00
_cell.angle_beta   90.00
_cell.angle_gamma   90.00
#
_symmetry.space_group_name_H-M   'P 1'
#
loop_
_entity.id
_entity.type
_entity.pdbx_description
1 polymer ?
#
loop_
_entity_poly.entity_id
_entity_poly.type
_entity_poly.pdbx_seq_one_letter_code
_entity_poly.pdbx_strand_id
1 'polypeptide(L)'
;MDPSMDFIAVPSPPLLAFQVPDAKYAQTAINQRPFLQSYKPLMVQLVDWILRGTSQVMFVNNPLSGLFILVGLFIQKPWWMLTGCAGSVVSTLTALALSQDRSAIAAGQHGYNGILVGLLMAVYSDKGDYYWWLLPPVAVTSMACPVLTSALGSIFSKWDLPVFTLPFNIAVTLYLAATGHYNLFFPTTLIKPVASVPNITWTAINVPLVSFFPSKDSALKAPGTVLADPAERVIKAEGRKILIFSLHLKIDCPKTWLEYS
;
A
#
# COMPACT_ATOMS: atom_id res chain seq x y z
N MET A 1 54.42 50.82 40.15
CA MET A 1 53.54 49.81 39.56
C MET A 1 52.13 50.19 39.93
N ASP A 2 51.38 50.68 38.96
CA ASP A 2 49.91 50.82 38.94
C ASP A 2 49.26 49.40 38.85
N PRO A 3 47.94 49.14 38.91
CA PRO A 3 46.78 49.94 39.38
C PRO A 3 45.74 49.15 40.24
N SER A 4 44.79 49.91 40.79
CA SER A 4 43.35 49.67 41.05
C SER A 4 42.72 48.26 41.06
N MET A 5 41.90 48.02 42.08
CA MET A 5 40.68 47.20 42.00
C MET A 5 39.56 47.95 42.73
N ASP A 6 38.87 48.83 42.00
CA ASP A 6 37.59 49.39 42.39
C ASP A 6 36.53 48.27 42.43
N PHE A 7 35.91 48.08 43.60
CA PHE A 7 34.71 47.25 43.73
C PHE A 7 33.53 47.98 43.05
N ILE A 8 33.36 47.76 41.75
CA ILE A 8 32.17 48.16 41.02
C ILE A 8 31.02 47.24 41.46
N ALA A 9 30.03 47.83 42.11
CA ALA A 9 28.75 47.18 42.38
C ALA A 9 28.08 46.80 41.05
N VAL A 10 27.96 45.49 40.78
CA VAL A 10 27.19 44.99 39.64
C VAL A 10 25.71 45.10 39.99
N PRO A 11 24.89 45.82 39.19
CA PRO A 11 23.47 45.96 39.48
C PRO A 11 22.76 44.61 39.28
N SER A 12 21.87 44.30 40.22
CA SER A 12 20.96 43.14 40.16
C SER A 12 20.17 43.13 38.83
N PRO A 13 20.13 42.01 38.09
CA PRO A 13 19.35 41.94 36.86
C PRO A 13 17.85 41.98 37.17
N PRO A 14 17.03 42.63 36.32
CA PRO A 14 15.59 42.68 36.51
C PRO A 14 14.97 41.29 36.35
N LEU A 15 13.93 41.02 37.14
CA LEU A 15 13.04 39.87 36.99
C LEU A 15 12.57 39.78 35.54
N LEU A 16 13.07 38.80 34.79
CA LEU A 16 12.62 38.48 33.45
C LEU A 16 11.15 38.06 33.53
N ALA A 17 10.28 38.95 33.05
CA ALA A 17 8.90 38.64 32.73
C ALA A 17 8.87 37.40 31.82
N PHE A 18 7.95 36.49 32.11
CA PHE A 18 7.59 35.37 31.23
C PHE A 18 7.11 35.96 29.89
N GLN A 19 8.03 36.07 28.94
CA GLN A 19 7.77 36.63 27.62
C GLN A 19 7.05 35.55 26.81
N VAL A 20 5.80 35.83 26.42
CA VAL A 20 5.01 35.00 25.51
C VAL A 20 5.84 34.75 24.25
N PRO A 21 6.07 33.48 23.84
CA PRO A 21 6.95 33.20 22.71
C PRO A 21 6.38 33.79 21.42
N ASP A 22 7.20 34.59 20.74
CA ASP A 22 6.91 35.19 19.44
C ASP A 22 6.44 34.15 18.41
N ALA A 23 5.49 34.54 17.54
CA ALA A 23 4.95 33.67 16.49
C ALA A 23 6.04 33.09 15.56
N LYS A 24 7.21 33.75 15.44
CA LYS A 24 8.38 33.24 14.71
C LYS A 24 9.01 32.01 15.38
N TYR A 25 9.04 31.94 16.70
CA TYR A 25 9.53 30.76 17.44
C TYR A 25 8.51 29.61 17.37
N ALA A 26 7.21 29.93 17.44
CA ALA A 26 6.15 28.94 17.24
C ALA A 26 6.20 28.31 15.84
N GLN A 27 6.42 29.13 14.80
CA GLN A 27 6.54 28.64 13.42
C GLN A 27 7.79 27.79 13.21
N THR A 28 8.90 28.12 13.87
CA THR A 28 10.14 27.33 13.84
C THR A 28 9.96 25.99 14.56
N ALA A 29 9.26 25.97 15.69
CA ALA A 29 8.88 24.73 16.40
C ALA A 29 7.87 23.88 15.61
N ILE A 30 6.97 24.51 14.83
CA ILE A 30 6.02 23.84 13.93
C ILE A 30 6.77 23.21 12.73
N ASN A 31 7.73 23.93 12.14
CA ASN A 31 8.57 23.41 11.06
C ASN A 31 9.58 22.36 11.53
N GLN A 32 9.89 22.29 12.83
CA GLN A 32 10.74 21.27 13.45
C GLN A 32 9.96 20.03 13.95
N ARG A 33 8.62 20.00 13.83
CA ARG A 33 7.81 18.80 14.16
C ARG A 33 8.24 17.51 13.46
N PRO A 34 8.69 17.48 12.19
CA PRO A 34 9.23 16.23 11.61
C PRO A 34 10.51 15.74 12.29
N PHE A 35 11.26 16.61 12.97
CA PHE A 35 12.47 16.25 13.72
C PHE A 35 12.15 15.71 15.12
N LEU A 36 11.03 16.12 15.73
CA LEU A 36 10.59 15.60 17.05
C LEU A 36 10.01 14.18 16.98
N GLN A 37 9.89 13.59 15.78
CA GLN A 37 9.67 12.14 15.60
C GLN A 37 10.87 11.29 16.08
N SER A 38 12.02 11.91 16.38
CA SER A 38 13.35 11.32 16.60
C SER A 38 13.56 10.54 17.92
N TYR A 39 12.52 10.20 18.70
CA TYR A 39 12.68 9.38 19.91
C TYR A 39 12.06 7.98 19.83
N LYS A 40 11.44 7.60 18.70
CA LYS A 40 10.92 6.23 18.52
C LYS A 40 12.03 5.31 17.99
N PRO A 41 12.19 4.09 18.53
CA PRO A 41 13.14 3.13 17.99
C PRO A 41 12.82 2.85 16.52
N LEU A 42 13.86 2.65 15.69
CA LEU A 42 13.73 2.47 14.24
C LEU A 42 12.69 1.41 13.86
N MET A 43 12.60 0.34 14.65
CA MET A 43 11.63 -0.74 14.43
C MET A 43 10.18 -0.26 14.53
N VAL A 44 9.86 0.61 15.51
CA VAL A 44 8.52 1.18 15.66
C VAL A 44 8.20 2.13 14.51
N GLN A 45 9.20 2.88 14.03
CA GLN A 45 9.04 3.75 12.86
C GLN A 45 8.78 2.93 11.59
N LEU A 46 9.56 1.87 11.38
CA LEU A 46 9.40 0.99 10.23
C LEU A 46 8.01 0.33 10.21
N VAL A 47 7.52 -0.13 11.37
CA VAL A 47 6.15 -0.66 11.49
C VAL A 47 5.11 0.40 11.16
N ASP A 48 5.24 1.63 11.68
CA ASP A 48 4.32 2.74 11.34
C ASP A 48 4.33 3.03 9.83
N TRP A 49 5.50 3.06 9.20
CA TRP A 49 5.65 3.30 7.76
C TRP A 49 5.05 2.18 6.91
N ILE A 50 5.18 0.92 7.33
CA ILE A 50 4.56 -0.23 6.65
C ILE A 50 3.04 -0.19 6.77
N LEU A 51 2.51 0.11 7.96
CA LEU A 51 1.07 0.21 8.17
C LEU A 51 0.49 1.37 7.35
N ARG A 52 1.13 2.54 7.35
CA ARG A 52 0.74 3.66 6.49
C ARG A 52 0.87 3.30 5.01
N GLY A 53 1.95 2.64 4.62
CA GLY A 53 2.14 2.15 3.25
C GLY A 53 1.04 1.19 2.81
N THR A 54 0.56 0.34 3.73
CA THR A 54 -0.57 -0.55 3.46
C THR A 54 -1.87 0.23 3.22
N SER A 55 -2.17 1.23 4.06
CA SER A 55 -3.37 2.06 3.88
C SER A 55 -3.32 2.98 2.66
N GLN A 56 -2.11 3.37 2.24
CA GLN A 56 -1.89 4.21 1.05
C GLN A 56 -2.32 3.52 -0.26
N VAL A 57 -2.49 2.19 -0.27
CA VAL A 57 -3.12 1.49 -1.39
C VAL A 57 -4.51 2.06 -1.70
N MET A 58 -5.24 2.50 -0.66
CA MET A 58 -6.55 3.16 -0.78
C MET A 58 -6.46 4.68 -0.60
N PHE A 59 -5.26 5.26 -0.78
CA PHE A 59 -4.99 6.70 -0.56
C PHE A 59 -5.21 7.20 0.87
N VAL A 60 -5.18 6.29 1.86
CA VAL A 60 -5.34 6.62 3.27
C VAL A 60 -3.97 6.67 3.95
N ASN A 61 -3.69 7.74 4.71
CA ASN A 61 -2.46 7.87 5.51
C ASN A 61 -2.74 7.61 7.00
N ASN A 62 -3.20 6.41 7.35
CA ASN A 62 -3.55 6.03 8.72
C ASN A 62 -3.11 4.59 9.05
N PRO A 63 -2.19 4.40 10.02
CA PRO A 63 -1.68 3.07 10.35
C PRO A 63 -2.76 2.09 10.86
N LEU A 64 -3.83 2.58 11.50
CA LEU A 64 -4.95 1.73 11.92
C LEU A 64 -5.71 1.15 10.73
N SER A 65 -5.93 1.95 9.68
CA SER A 65 -6.52 1.46 8.43
C SER A 65 -5.64 0.40 7.77
N GLY A 66 -4.32 0.60 7.80
CA GLY A 66 -3.36 -0.38 7.31
C GLY A 66 -3.43 -1.70 8.08
N LEU A 67 -3.56 -1.64 9.40
CA LEU A 67 -3.73 -2.82 10.25
C LEU A 67 -4.99 -3.62 9.87
N PHE A 68 -6.14 -2.96 9.67
CA PHE A 68 -7.36 -3.63 9.25
C PHE A 68 -7.21 -4.30 7.87
N ILE A 69 -6.52 -3.66 6.94
CA ILE A 69 -6.21 -4.24 5.62
C ILE A 69 -5.32 -5.49 5.78
N LEU A 70 -4.27 -5.43 6.60
CA LEU A 70 -3.40 -6.59 6.86
C LEU A 70 -4.17 -7.74 7.52
N VAL A 71 -5.08 -7.46 8.46
CA VAL A 71 -5.95 -8.48 9.07
C VAL A 71 -6.85 -9.12 8.01
N GLY A 72 -7.43 -8.33 7.10
CA GLY A 72 -8.20 -8.85 5.97
C GLY A 72 -7.37 -9.76 5.06
N LEU A 73 -6.14 -9.36 4.74
CA LEU A 73 -5.21 -10.17 3.94
C LEU A 73 -4.80 -11.46 4.68
N PHE A 74 -4.59 -11.38 5.99
CA PHE A 74 -4.27 -12.54 6.83
C PHE A 74 -5.40 -13.58 6.79
N ILE A 75 -6.66 -13.13 6.95
CA ILE A 75 -7.85 -13.99 6.87
C ILE A 75 -8.00 -14.59 5.47
N GLN A 76 -7.71 -13.81 4.42
CA GLN A 76 -7.81 -14.27 3.04
C GLN A 76 -6.78 -15.35 2.72
N LYS A 77 -5.49 -15.03 2.91
CA LYS A 77 -4.33 -15.90 2.68
C LYS A 77 -3.10 -15.33 3.41
N PRO A 78 -2.62 -15.95 4.50
CA PRO A 78 -1.44 -15.48 5.23
C PRO A 78 -0.18 -15.35 4.37
N TRP A 79 -0.03 -16.22 3.35
CA TRP A 79 1.07 -16.15 2.40
C TRP A 79 1.09 -14.83 1.61
N TRP A 80 -0.07 -14.34 1.17
CA TRP A 80 -0.19 -13.08 0.41
C TRP A 80 0.13 -11.87 1.27
N MET A 81 -0.31 -11.89 2.52
CA MET A 81 0.08 -10.87 3.50
C MET A 81 1.60 -10.88 3.71
N LEU A 82 2.21 -12.06 3.87
CA LEU A 82 3.64 -12.19 4.11
C LEU A 82 4.47 -11.64 2.94
N THR A 83 4.19 -12.06 1.71
CA THR A 83 4.92 -11.59 0.53
C THR A 83 4.67 -10.11 0.28
N GLY A 84 3.44 -9.63 0.49
CA GLY A 84 3.12 -8.20 0.46
C GLY A 84 3.93 -7.39 1.48
N CYS A 85 3.92 -7.79 2.75
CA CYS A 85 4.71 -7.13 3.79
C CYS A 85 6.21 -7.15 3.47
N ALA A 86 6.74 -8.27 2.96
CA ALA A 86 8.12 -8.35 2.50
C ALA A 86 8.41 -7.33 1.39
N GLY A 87 7.52 -7.21 0.40
CA GLY A 87 7.63 -6.20 -0.66
C GLY A 87 7.58 -4.77 -0.13
N SER A 88 6.68 -4.47 0.81
CA SER A 88 6.58 -3.15 1.47
C SER A 88 7.86 -2.81 2.24
N VAL A 89 8.40 -3.76 3.00
CA VAL A 89 9.66 -3.59 3.77
C VAL A 89 10.79 -3.29 2.80
N VAL A 90 10.98 -4.13 1.78
CA VAL A 90 12.08 -3.98 0.81
C VAL A 90 11.97 -2.66 0.06
N SER A 91 10.77 -2.28 -0.37
CA SER A 91 10.54 -1.01 -1.07
C SER A 91 10.85 0.20 -0.17
N THR A 92 10.41 0.16 1.09
CA THR A 92 10.69 1.21 2.08
C THR A 92 12.18 1.32 2.37
N LEU A 93 12.86 0.19 2.61
CA LEU A 93 14.31 0.16 2.84
C LEU A 93 15.08 0.66 1.62
N THR A 94 14.63 0.33 0.41
CA THR A 94 15.23 0.82 -0.84
C THR A 94 15.06 2.33 -0.97
N ALA A 95 13.89 2.88 -0.65
CA ALA A 95 13.68 4.32 -0.61
C ALA A 95 14.57 5.00 0.44
N LEU A 96 14.80 4.37 1.59
CA LEU A 96 15.74 4.87 2.59
C LEU A 96 17.17 4.90 2.06
N ALA A 97 17.61 3.83 1.36
CA ALA A 97 18.94 3.69 0.79
C ALA A 97 19.17 4.67 -0.37
N LEU A 98 18.16 4.91 -1.19
CA LEU A 98 18.16 5.91 -2.27
C LEU A 98 17.96 7.36 -1.76
N SER A 99 17.99 7.57 -0.44
CA SER A 99 17.82 8.88 0.20
C SER A 99 16.59 9.65 -0.31
N GLN A 100 15.50 8.93 -0.55
CA GLN A 100 14.23 9.56 -0.92
C GLN A 100 13.69 10.40 0.24
N ASP A 101 12.78 11.33 -0.09
CA ASP A 101 12.22 12.26 0.88
C ASP A 101 11.65 11.52 2.10
N ARG A 102 12.16 11.87 3.29
CA ARG A 102 11.78 11.24 4.55
C ARG A 102 10.31 11.49 4.87
N SER A 103 9.73 12.60 4.44
CA SER A 103 8.32 12.89 4.68
C SER A 103 7.40 11.97 3.86
N ALA A 104 7.74 11.76 2.58
CA ALA A 104 7.05 10.81 1.71
C ALA A 104 7.19 9.35 2.22
N ILE A 105 8.38 8.96 2.69
CA ILE A 105 8.60 7.64 3.32
C ILE A 105 7.74 7.49 4.58
N ALA A 106 7.75 8.49 5.46
CA ALA A 106 6.97 8.46 6.70
C ALA A 106 5.45 8.43 6.45
N ALA A 107 4.99 9.03 5.33
CA ALA A 107 3.61 8.96 4.88
C ALA A 107 3.25 7.63 4.19
N GLY A 108 4.19 6.69 4.03
CA GLY A 108 3.98 5.39 3.40
C GLY A 108 3.98 5.40 1.87
N GLN A 109 4.34 6.51 1.22
CA GLN A 109 4.24 6.67 -0.24
C GLN A 109 5.23 5.77 -1.02
N HIS A 110 6.30 5.31 -0.36
CA HIS A 110 7.24 4.36 -0.95
C HIS A 110 6.98 2.89 -0.54
N GLY A 111 5.96 2.63 0.29
CA GLY A 111 5.62 1.26 0.73
C GLY A 111 4.48 0.62 -0.07
N TYR A 112 3.48 1.40 -0.49
CA TYR A 112 2.24 0.86 -1.06
C TYR A 112 2.42 0.16 -2.42
N ASN A 113 3.34 0.63 -3.26
CA ASN A 113 3.67 -0.07 -4.51
C ASN A 113 4.36 -1.41 -4.21
N GLY A 114 5.22 -1.46 -3.18
CA GLY A 114 5.90 -2.68 -2.74
C GLY A 114 4.94 -3.75 -2.21
N ILE A 115 3.95 -3.39 -1.38
CA ILE A 115 2.96 -4.36 -0.88
C ILE A 115 2.13 -4.97 -2.01
N LEU A 116 1.74 -4.17 -3.01
CA LEU A 116 1.01 -4.65 -4.17
C LEU A 116 1.86 -5.61 -5.03
N VAL A 117 3.15 -5.30 -5.24
CA VAL A 117 4.08 -6.19 -5.95
C VAL A 117 4.14 -7.55 -5.25
N GLY A 118 4.46 -7.57 -3.95
CA GLY A 118 4.59 -8.82 -3.21
C GLY A 118 3.31 -9.65 -3.17
N LEU A 119 2.16 -8.98 -3.03
CA LEU A 119 0.86 -9.62 -3.01
C LEU A 119 0.53 -10.25 -4.38
N LEU A 120 0.66 -9.51 -5.48
CA LEU A 120 0.28 -10.02 -6.80
C LEU A 120 1.27 -11.03 -7.37
N MET A 121 2.55 -10.94 -7.02
CA MET A 121 3.49 -12.01 -7.35
C MET A 121 3.12 -13.34 -6.69
N ALA A 122 2.57 -13.32 -5.48
CA ALA A 122 2.05 -14.53 -4.83
C ALA A 122 0.73 -15.01 -5.46
N VAL A 123 -0.18 -14.10 -5.79
CA VAL A 123 -1.47 -14.43 -6.44
C VAL A 123 -1.26 -15.10 -7.80
N TYR A 124 -0.32 -14.59 -8.60
CA TYR A 124 -0.05 -15.11 -9.95
C TYR A 124 1.01 -16.22 -10.00
N SER A 125 1.49 -16.72 -8.86
CA SER A 125 2.45 -17.82 -8.85
C SER A 125 1.74 -19.17 -9.01
N ASP A 126 2.21 -19.99 -9.96
CA ASP A 126 1.67 -21.34 -10.19
C ASP A 126 2.24 -22.39 -9.21
N LYS A 127 3.21 -22.00 -8.36
CA LYS A 127 3.82 -22.88 -7.34
C LYS A 127 2.98 -23.00 -6.06
N GLY A 128 1.94 -22.18 -5.91
CA GLY A 128 1.06 -22.18 -4.74
C GLY A 128 1.63 -21.44 -3.51
N ASP A 129 1.00 -21.65 -2.36
CA ASP A 129 1.33 -20.98 -1.11
C ASP A 129 2.67 -21.48 -0.53
N TYR A 130 3.40 -20.60 0.17
CA TYR A 130 4.65 -20.89 0.88
C TYR A 130 5.83 -21.39 0.00
N TYR A 131 5.82 -21.05 -1.29
CA TYR A 131 6.99 -21.22 -2.14
C TYR A 131 8.06 -20.15 -1.80
N TRP A 132 8.91 -20.43 -0.81
CA TRP A 132 9.90 -19.48 -0.26
C TRP A 132 10.88 -18.90 -1.29
N TRP A 133 11.15 -19.63 -2.37
CA TRP A 133 11.94 -19.14 -3.50
C TRP A 133 11.31 -17.93 -4.22
N LEU A 134 10.03 -17.63 -3.96
CA LEU A 134 9.37 -16.41 -4.46
C LEU A 134 9.86 -15.13 -3.76
N LEU A 135 10.46 -15.21 -2.56
CA LEU A 135 10.89 -14.02 -1.83
C LEU A 135 12.02 -13.23 -2.52
N PRO A 136 13.08 -13.87 -3.08
CA PRO A 136 14.10 -13.15 -3.86
C PRO A 136 13.53 -12.32 -5.03
N PRO A 137 12.71 -12.85 -5.95
CA PRO A 137 12.14 -12.02 -7.01
C PRO A 137 11.16 -10.97 -6.47
N VAL A 138 10.40 -11.25 -5.39
CA VAL A 138 9.59 -10.21 -4.71
C VAL A 138 10.46 -9.06 -4.23
N ALA A 139 11.61 -9.36 -3.61
CA ALA A 139 12.53 -8.33 -3.15
C ALA A 139 13.06 -7.50 -4.32
N VAL A 140 13.61 -8.14 -5.36
CA VAL A 140 14.17 -7.46 -6.54
C VAL A 140 13.12 -6.59 -7.24
N THR A 141 11.93 -7.11 -7.49
CA THR A 141 10.85 -6.34 -8.15
C THR A 141 10.36 -5.19 -7.25
N SER A 142 10.33 -5.37 -5.92
CA SER A 142 9.95 -4.31 -4.97
C SER A 142 11.01 -3.19 -4.84
N MET A 143 12.30 -3.51 -5.04
CA MET A 143 13.38 -2.52 -5.12
C MET A 143 13.24 -1.59 -6.33
N ALA A 144 12.61 -2.05 -7.42
CA ALA A 144 12.35 -1.22 -8.59
C ALA A 144 11.28 -0.14 -8.32
N CYS A 145 10.39 -0.34 -7.35
CA CYS A 145 9.26 0.57 -7.12
C CYS A 145 9.69 2.00 -6.73
N PRO A 146 10.63 2.24 -5.80
CA PRO A 146 11.09 3.60 -5.49
C PRO A 146 11.79 4.24 -6.68
N VAL A 147 12.57 3.49 -7.45
CA VAL A 147 13.25 3.99 -8.67
C VAL A 147 12.23 4.47 -9.71
N LEU A 148 11.21 3.63 -9.99
CA LEU A 148 10.12 3.98 -10.89
C LEU A 148 9.30 5.15 -10.36
N THR A 149 9.08 5.21 -9.04
CA THR A 149 8.39 6.34 -8.39
C THR A 149 9.13 7.65 -8.63
N SER A 150 10.46 7.68 -8.43
CA SER A 150 11.26 8.88 -8.68
C SER A 150 11.28 9.28 -10.17
N ALA A 151 11.41 8.29 -11.07
CA ALA A 151 11.44 8.53 -12.51
C ALA A 151 10.10 9.08 -13.01
N LEU A 152 8.99 8.44 -12.65
CA LEU A 152 7.64 8.88 -13.01
C LEU A 152 7.30 10.22 -12.34
N GLY A 153 7.69 10.41 -11.08
CA GLY A 153 7.49 11.67 -10.36
C GLY A 153 8.19 12.84 -11.05
N SER A 154 9.37 12.64 -11.64
CA SER A 154 10.08 13.68 -12.41
C SER A 154 9.37 14.08 -13.71
N ILE A 155 8.59 13.16 -14.29
CA ILE A 155 7.80 13.40 -15.51
C ILE A 155 6.48 14.06 -15.11
N PHE A 156 5.79 13.51 -14.12
CA PHE A 156 4.44 13.90 -13.72
C PHE A 156 4.38 15.19 -12.90
N SER A 157 5.48 15.57 -12.23
CA SER A 157 5.58 16.87 -11.54
C SER A 157 5.34 18.06 -12.46
N LYS A 158 5.56 17.91 -13.78
CA LYS A 158 5.25 18.95 -14.78
C LYS A 158 3.75 19.25 -14.91
N TRP A 159 2.90 18.32 -14.49
CA TRP A 159 1.44 18.42 -14.52
C TRP A 159 0.82 18.34 -13.12
N ASP A 160 1.64 18.40 -12.06
CA ASP A 160 1.23 18.22 -10.67
C ASP A 160 0.42 16.94 -10.41
N LEU A 161 0.77 15.87 -11.14
CA LEU A 161 0.09 14.58 -11.04
C LEU A 161 0.83 13.62 -10.10
N PRO A 162 0.10 12.87 -9.24
CA PRO A 162 0.70 11.81 -8.46
C PRO A 162 1.00 10.58 -9.34
N VAL A 163 2.00 9.78 -8.94
CA VAL A 163 2.41 8.57 -9.70
C VAL A 163 1.42 7.42 -9.62
N PHE A 164 0.49 7.45 -8.64
CA PHE A 164 -0.45 6.38 -8.34
C PHE A 164 0.24 5.00 -8.29
N THR A 165 -0.49 3.95 -8.66
CA THR A 165 0.02 2.58 -8.67
C THR A 165 0.82 2.22 -9.94
N LEU A 166 1.26 3.20 -10.75
CA LEU A 166 2.03 2.91 -11.97
C LEU A 166 3.36 2.19 -11.70
N PRO A 167 4.16 2.55 -10.68
CA PRO A 167 5.39 1.81 -10.36
C PRO A 167 5.13 0.31 -10.16
N PHE A 168 4.11 -0.04 -9.38
CA PHE A 168 3.69 -1.42 -9.17
C PHE A 168 3.25 -2.09 -10.49
N ASN A 169 2.40 -1.43 -11.29
CA ASN A 169 1.88 -2.03 -12.53
C ASN A 169 3.01 -2.33 -13.52
N ILE A 170 3.95 -1.40 -13.71
CA ILE A 170 5.11 -1.60 -14.58
C ILE A 170 5.99 -2.75 -14.05
N ALA A 171 6.30 -2.74 -12.75
CA ALA A 171 7.17 -3.75 -12.15
C ALA A 171 6.57 -5.16 -12.21
N VAL A 172 5.28 -5.32 -11.86
CA VAL A 172 4.64 -6.64 -11.88
C VAL A 172 4.40 -7.15 -13.29
N THR A 173 4.02 -6.30 -14.24
CA THR A 173 3.82 -6.72 -15.64
C THR A 173 5.13 -7.14 -16.28
N LEU A 174 6.22 -6.42 -16.02
CA LEU A 174 7.55 -6.81 -16.47
C LEU A 174 7.98 -8.15 -15.85
N TYR A 175 7.75 -8.37 -14.56
CA TYR A 175 8.03 -9.64 -13.89
C TYR A 175 7.23 -10.80 -14.51
N LEU A 176 5.92 -10.62 -14.70
CA LEU A 176 5.04 -11.64 -15.27
C LEU A 176 5.43 -11.95 -16.73
N ALA A 177 5.82 -10.94 -17.51
CA ALA A 177 6.28 -11.13 -18.89
C ALA A 177 7.65 -11.83 -18.95
N ALA A 178 8.58 -11.50 -18.05
CA ALA A 178 9.92 -12.07 -18.01
C ALA A 178 9.94 -13.53 -17.54
N THR A 179 9.02 -13.90 -16.64
CA THR A 179 8.89 -15.27 -16.16
C THR A 179 7.94 -16.07 -17.04
N GLY A 180 6.68 -15.65 -17.16
CA GLY A 180 5.65 -16.34 -17.92
C GLY A 180 5.30 -17.71 -17.31
N HIS A 181 4.40 -18.44 -17.97
CA HIS A 181 3.90 -19.73 -17.48
C HIS A 181 4.96 -20.84 -17.56
N TYR A 182 5.86 -20.78 -18.54
CA TYR A 182 6.83 -21.84 -18.84
C TYR A 182 8.17 -21.70 -18.10
N ASN A 183 8.29 -20.76 -17.16
CA ASN A 183 9.51 -20.63 -16.38
C ASN A 183 9.72 -21.85 -15.46
N LEU A 184 10.94 -22.39 -15.44
CA LEU A 184 11.29 -23.54 -14.60
C LEU A 184 11.17 -23.24 -13.10
N PHE A 185 11.60 -22.04 -12.69
CA PHE A 185 11.73 -21.66 -11.28
C PHE A 185 10.54 -20.86 -10.76
N PHE A 186 10.01 -19.95 -11.58
CA PHE A 186 8.96 -19.00 -11.23
C PHE A 186 7.80 -19.03 -12.23
N PRO A 187 7.14 -20.18 -12.45
CA PRO A 187 6.01 -20.25 -13.37
C PRO A 187 4.86 -19.41 -12.84
N THR A 188 4.23 -18.65 -13.74
CA THR A 188 3.06 -17.84 -13.45
C THR A 188 1.78 -18.51 -13.93
N THR A 189 0.63 -18.16 -13.35
CA THR A 189 -0.67 -18.68 -13.75
C THR A 189 -0.93 -18.36 -15.23
N LEU A 190 -1.43 -19.35 -15.97
CA LEU A 190 -1.67 -19.20 -17.41
C LEU A 190 -2.88 -18.28 -17.69
N ILE A 191 -2.61 -17.09 -18.19
CA ILE A 191 -3.63 -16.13 -18.64
C ILE A 191 -3.88 -16.35 -20.13
N LYS A 192 -5.12 -16.70 -20.50
CA LYS A 192 -5.53 -16.91 -21.89
C LYS A 192 -6.54 -15.84 -22.34
N PRO A 193 -6.51 -15.42 -23.61
CA PRO A 193 -7.59 -14.61 -24.16
C PRO A 193 -8.89 -15.41 -24.16
N VAL A 194 -10.02 -14.71 -23.99
CA VAL A 194 -11.35 -15.31 -24.11
C VAL A 194 -11.56 -15.74 -25.56
N ALA A 195 -11.62 -17.05 -25.79
CA ALA A 195 -11.68 -17.64 -27.13
C ALA A 195 -13.12 -17.83 -27.67
N SER A 196 -14.12 -17.74 -26.80
CA SER A 196 -15.54 -17.90 -27.15
C SER A 196 -16.44 -17.05 -26.26
N VAL A 197 -17.63 -16.73 -26.75
CA VAL A 197 -18.64 -15.99 -25.98
C VAL A 197 -19.07 -16.87 -24.80
N PRO A 198 -18.98 -16.40 -23.54
CA PRO A 198 -19.41 -17.18 -22.39
C PRO A 198 -20.92 -17.40 -22.42
N ASN A 199 -21.36 -18.62 -22.14
CA ASN A 199 -22.78 -18.94 -22.02
C ASN A 199 -23.32 -18.41 -20.68
N ILE A 200 -23.95 -17.23 -20.69
CA ILE A 200 -24.52 -16.60 -19.50
C ILE A 200 -25.99 -17.00 -19.40
N THR A 201 -26.30 -17.91 -18.47
CA THR A 201 -27.68 -18.21 -18.10
C THR A 201 -28.13 -17.23 -17.02
N TRP A 202 -28.88 -16.19 -17.42
CA TRP A 202 -29.33 -15.11 -16.51
C TRP A 202 -30.10 -15.62 -15.29
N THR A 203 -30.81 -16.74 -15.41
CA THR A 203 -31.56 -17.35 -14.30
C THR A 203 -30.67 -18.06 -13.26
N ALA A 204 -29.42 -18.35 -13.60
CA ALA A 204 -28.44 -18.97 -12.69
C ALA A 204 -27.53 -17.93 -12.01
N ILE A 205 -27.66 -16.64 -12.37
CA ILE A 205 -26.95 -15.56 -11.69
C ILE A 205 -27.61 -15.37 -10.32
N ASN A 206 -27.03 -16.00 -9.29
CA ASN A 206 -27.35 -15.69 -7.91
C ASN A 206 -26.73 -14.33 -7.58
N VAL A 207 -27.45 -13.26 -7.90
CA VAL A 207 -27.18 -11.95 -7.28
C VAL A 207 -27.47 -12.12 -5.79
N PRO A 208 -26.53 -11.79 -4.88
CA PRO A 208 -26.86 -11.62 -3.48
C PRO A 208 -27.83 -10.45 -3.41
N LEU A 209 -29.13 -10.76 -3.53
CA LEU A 209 -30.21 -9.82 -3.26
C LEU A 209 -29.98 -9.40 -1.81
N VAL A 210 -29.81 -8.09 -1.58
CA VAL A 210 -29.81 -7.50 -0.24
C VAL A 210 -31.10 -7.95 0.42
N SER A 211 -31.03 -8.99 1.25
CA SER A 211 -32.16 -9.62 1.90
C SER A 211 -32.63 -8.72 3.04
N PHE A 212 -33.29 -7.61 2.68
CA PHE A 212 -33.98 -6.72 3.63
C PHE A 212 -35.50 -6.91 3.61
N PHE A 213 -36.02 -7.87 2.84
CA PHE A 213 -37.43 -8.26 2.90
C PHE A 213 -37.58 -9.79 2.95
N PRO A 214 -38.27 -10.34 3.96
CA PRO A 214 -38.58 -11.76 3.99
C PRO A 214 -39.74 -12.03 3.03
N SER A 215 -39.47 -12.67 1.87
CA SER A 215 -40.54 -13.21 1.03
C SER A 215 -40.92 -14.61 1.49
N LYS A 216 -42.21 -14.81 1.77
CA LYS A 216 -42.83 -16.04 2.26
C LYS A 216 -42.98 -17.09 1.15
N ASP A 217 -41.91 -17.61 0.58
CA ASP A 217 -42.01 -18.73 -0.39
C ASP A 217 -40.92 -19.77 -0.13
N SER A 218 -40.89 -20.32 1.08
CA SER A 218 -40.11 -21.53 1.39
C SER A 218 -40.98 -22.76 1.20
N ALA A 219 -41.21 -23.17 -0.05
CA ALA A 219 -41.65 -24.54 -0.33
C ALA A 219 -41.37 -24.92 -1.80
N LEU A 220 -40.71 -26.07 -1.99
CA LEU A 220 -40.39 -26.77 -3.24
C LEU A 220 -39.22 -26.24 -4.11
N LYS A 221 -38.03 -26.83 -3.94
CA LYS A 221 -37.52 -27.85 -4.91
C LYS A 221 -36.25 -28.56 -4.38
N ALA A 222 -36.22 -29.89 -4.56
CA ALA A 222 -35.18 -30.83 -4.15
C ALA A 222 -33.91 -30.77 -5.04
N PRO A 223 -32.78 -31.39 -4.63
CA PRO A 223 -31.43 -31.05 -5.09
C PRO A 223 -31.02 -31.80 -6.37
N GLY A 224 -30.59 -31.05 -7.39
CA GLY A 224 -29.93 -31.58 -8.58
C GLY A 224 -28.43 -31.25 -8.53
N THR A 225 -27.60 -32.29 -8.41
CA THR A 225 -26.15 -32.25 -8.53
C THR A 225 -25.72 -31.84 -9.95
N VAL A 226 -25.13 -30.66 -10.10
CA VAL A 226 -24.29 -30.31 -11.26
C VAL A 226 -22.84 -30.31 -10.79
N LEU A 227 -22.09 -31.31 -11.25
CA LEU A 227 -20.64 -31.39 -11.05
C LEU A 227 -19.98 -30.25 -11.82
N ALA A 228 -19.76 -29.12 -11.14
CA ALA A 228 -18.98 -28.02 -11.71
C ALA A 228 -17.52 -28.46 -11.91
N ASP A 229 -17.02 -28.30 -13.14
CA ASP A 229 -15.66 -28.56 -13.61
C ASP A 229 -14.63 -27.93 -12.65
N PRO A 230 -13.60 -28.67 -12.20
CA PRO A 230 -12.54 -28.13 -11.33
C PRO A 230 -11.93 -26.82 -11.83
N ALA A 231 -11.79 -26.64 -13.15
CA ALA A 231 -11.24 -25.42 -13.74
C ALA A 231 -12.15 -24.20 -13.55
N GLU A 232 -13.47 -24.40 -13.60
CA GLU A 232 -14.47 -23.33 -13.44
C GLU A 232 -14.54 -22.84 -11.98
N ARG A 233 -14.32 -23.75 -11.02
CA ARG A 233 -14.24 -23.38 -9.59
C ARG A 233 -13.02 -22.52 -9.28
N VAL A 234 -11.87 -22.82 -9.89
CA VAL A 234 -10.63 -22.04 -9.70
C VAL A 234 -10.78 -20.67 -10.35
N ILE A 235 -11.26 -20.58 -11.59
CA ILE A 235 -11.44 -19.30 -12.30
C ILE A 235 -12.47 -18.40 -11.59
N LYS A 236 -13.58 -18.97 -11.09
CA LYS A 236 -14.63 -18.20 -10.40
C LYS A 236 -14.27 -17.85 -8.95
N ALA A 237 -13.37 -18.59 -8.32
CA ALA A 237 -12.84 -18.27 -6.98
C ALA A 237 -11.71 -17.24 -7.07
N GLU A 238 -10.77 -17.38 -8.01
CA GLU A 238 -9.64 -16.45 -8.18
C GLU A 238 -10.07 -15.14 -8.86
N GLY A 239 -10.99 -15.20 -9.84
CA GLY A 239 -11.58 -14.02 -10.45
C GLY A 239 -12.38 -13.16 -9.46
N ARG A 240 -13.04 -13.75 -8.46
CA ARG A 240 -13.71 -12.99 -7.38
C ARG A 240 -12.72 -12.28 -6.45
N LYS A 241 -11.56 -12.88 -6.19
CA LYS A 241 -10.53 -12.28 -5.31
C LYS A 241 -9.83 -11.10 -5.95
N ILE A 242 -9.50 -11.20 -7.24
CA ILE A 242 -8.86 -10.13 -8.02
C ILE A 242 -9.85 -9.01 -8.33
N LEU A 243 -11.11 -9.34 -8.64
CA LEU A 243 -12.14 -8.32 -8.90
C LEU A 243 -12.48 -7.54 -7.63
N ILE A 244 -12.49 -8.14 -6.43
CA ILE A 244 -12.70 -7.37 -5.19
C ILE A 244 -11.56 -6.37 -4.95
N PHE A 245 -10.29 -6.75 -5.18
CA PHE A 245 -9.15 -5.84 -4.95
C PHE A 245 -9.01 -4.77 -6.06
N SER A 246 -9.27 -5.14 -7.32
CA SER A 246 -9.12 -4.23 -8.46
C SER A 246 -10.36 -3.36 -8.73
N LEU A 247 -11.56 -3.79 -8.29
CA LEU A 247 -12.80 -3.02 -8.44
C LEU A 247 -13.03 -2.06 -7.25
N HIS A 248 -12.45 -2.32 -6.07
CA HIS A 248 -12.40 -1.31 -4.99
C HIS A 248 -11.42 -0.17 -5.27
N LEU A 249 -10.33 -0.40 -6.03
CA LEU A 249 -9.43 0.68 -6.48
C LEU A 249 -10.04 1.57 -7.58
N LYS A 250 -11.19 1.20 -8.14
CA LYS A 250 -11.92 1.99 -9.15
C LYS A 250 -13.11 2.77 -8.57
N ILE A 251 -13.39 2.67 -7.27
CA ILE A 251 -14.51 3.35 -6.60
C ILE A 251 -13.96 4.19 -5.45
N ASP A 252 -13.37 5.34 -5.79
CA ASP A 252 -13.56 6.61 -5.09
C ASP A 252 -12.68 7.69 -5.76
N CYS A 253 -13.10 8.11 -6.96
CA CYS A 253 -12.85 9.47 -7.42
C CYS A 253 -14.21 10.19 -7.38
N PRO A 254 -14.55 10.89 -6.29
CA PRO A 254 -15.70 11.77 -6.30
C PRO A 254 -15.42 12.91 -7.26
N LYS A 255 -16.34 13.10 -8.23
CA LYS A 255 -16.33 14.18 -9.23
C LYS A 255 -16.58 15.57 -8.63
N THR A 256 -15.89 15.95 -7.55
CA THR A 256 -16.16 17.22 -6.84
C THR A 256 -14.91 18.06 -6.55
N TRP A 257 -13.78 17.83 -7.23
CA TRP A 257 -12.54 18.61 -7.02
C TRP A 257 -12.20 19.63 -8.13
N LEU A 258 -13.16 20.01 -8.98
CA LEU A 258 -12.97 21.09 -9.96
C LEU A 258 -13.60 22.45 -9.54
N GLU A 259 -14.06 22.60 -8.30
CA GLU A 259 -14.65 23.87 -7.82
C GLU A 259 -13.81 24.62 -6.77
N TYR A 260 -12.58 24.18 -6.46
CA TYR A 260 -11.67 24.96 -5.61
C TYR A 260 -10.23 24.87 -6.11
N SER A 261 -9.96 25.58 -7.22
CA SER A 261 -8.64 26.08 -7.62
C SER A 261 -8.81 27.32 -8.49
#